data_AF-A0A8C8ZTT7-F1
#
_entry.id   AF-A0A8C8ZTT7-F1
#
_cell.length_a   1.000
_cell.length_b   1.000
_cell.length_c   1.000
_cell.angle_alpha   90.00
_cell.angle_beta   90.00
_cell.angle_gamma   90.00
#
_symmetry.space_group_name_H-M   'P 1'
#
loop_
_entity.id
_entity.type
_entity.pdbx_description
1 polymer ?
#
loop_
_entity_poly.entity_id
_entity_poly.type
_entity_poly.pdbx_seq_one_letter_code
_entity_poly.pdbx_strand_id
1 'polypeptide(L)'
;MDATSERDFVAEFLFWASLCMTHLSRMAEDLILYGTKEFSFVQLSDAYSTGSSLMPQKKNPDSLELIRSKAGRVFGRCAGLLMTLKGLPSTYNKDLQVCRSARPTRPPGKPCSCPLFSGDVSRVWDYGHSVEQYGALGGTARSSVDWQIGQVRALLRAQQASTPLPPALK
;
A
#
# COMPACT_ATOMS: atom_id res chain seq x y z
N MET A 1 2.89 -38.28 -5.06
CA MET A 1 4.08 -37.52 -5.49
C MET A 1 3.67 -36.11 -5.92
N ASP A 2 2.67 -35.99 -6.79
CA ASP A 2 2.18 -34.70 -7.29
C ASP A 2 1.68 -33.75 -6.18
N ALA A 3 0.82 -34.24 -5.28
CA ALA A 3 0.26 -33.48 -4.16
C ALA A 3 1.30 -32.79 -3.23
N THR A 4 2.55 -33.24 -3.24
CA THR A 4 3.63 -32.64 -2.44
C THR A 4 4.49 -31.64 -3.22
N SER A 5 4.58 -31.81 -4.55
CA SER A 5 5.44 -31.04 -5.46
C SER A 5 4.69 -29.93 -6.20
N GLU A 6 3.43 -30.13 -6.56
CA GLU A 6 2.68 -29.19 -7.40
C GLU A 6 2.32 -27.90 -6.63
N ARG A 7 2.43 -26.76 -7.32
CA ARG A 7 2.02 -25.43 -6.81
C ARG A 7 1.14 -24.71 -7.81
N ASP A 8 0.50 -25.47 -8.68
CA ASP A 8 -0.25 -24.97 -9.82
C ASP A 8 -1.43 -24.13 -9.37
N PHE A 9 -2.10 -24.51 -8.27
CA PHE A 9 -3.15 -23.70 -7.66
C PHE A 9 -2.69 -22.29 -7.24
N VAL A 10 -1.41 -22.13 -6.87
CA VAL A 10 -0.84 -20.81 -6.49
C VAL A 10 -0.52 -20.01 -7.75
N ALA A 11 0.05 -20.65 -8.77
CA ALA A 11 0.36 -20.01 -10.04
C ALA A 11 -0.92 -19.55 -10.75
N GLU A 12 -1.94 -20.41 -10.79
CA GLU A 12 -3.25 -20.12 -11.36
C GLU A 12 -3.88 -18.93 -10.61
N PHE A 13 -3.94 -18.96 -9.28
CA PHE A 13 -4.48 -17.82 -8.56
C PHE A 13 -3.72 -16.51 -8.83
N LEU A 14 -2.37 -16.54 -8.85
CA LEU A 14 -1.59 -15.33 -9.10
C LEU A 14 -1.85 -14.78 -10.50
N PHE A 15 -2.09 -15.67 -11.47
CA PHE A 15 -2.51 -15.29 -12.80
C PHE A 15 -3.90 -14.62 -12.78
N TRP A 16 -4.91 -15.25 -12.16
CA TRP A 16 -6.25 -14.65 -11.99
C TRP A 16 -6.18 -13.29 -11.28
N ALA A 17 -5.42 -13.20 -10.19
CA ALA A 17 -5.22 -11.96 -9.46
C ALA A 17 -4.54 -10.89 -10.33
N SER A 18 -3.53 -11.25 -11.12
CA SER A 18 -2.85 -10.32 -12.02
C SER A 18 -3.81 -9.76 -13.09
N LEU A 19 -4.66 -10.61 -13.66
CA LEU A 19 -5.64 -10.21 -14.66
C LEU A 19 -6.70 -9.27 -14.06
N CYS A 20 -7.24 -9.61 -12.89
CA CYS A 20 -8.16 -8.74 -12.14
C CYS A 20 -7.54 -7.37 -11.85
N MET A 21 -6.26 -7.34 -11.44
CA MET A 21 -5.55 -6.09 -11.18
C MET A 21 -5.33 -5.26 -12.45
N THR A 22 -5.10 -5.87 -13.61
CA THR A 22 -5.01 -5.17 -14.90
C THR A 22 -6.33 -4.48 -15.25
N HIS A 23 -7.47 -5.12 -14.99
CA HIS A 23 -8.77 -4.50 -15.18
C HIS A 23 -9.01 -3.33 -14.21
N LEU A 24 -8.62 -3.50 -12.94
CA LEU A 24 -8.73 -2.43 -11.95
C LEU A 24 -7.77 -1.26 -12.23
N SER A 25 -6.58 -1.51 -12.77
CA SER A 25 -5.67 -0.43 -13.17
C SER A 25 -6.24 0.38 -14.33
N ARG A 26 -6.95 -0.26 -15.27
CA ARG A 26 -7.64 0.45 -16.34
C ARG A 26 -8.77 1.33 -15.80
N MET A 27 -9.61 0.77 -14.92
CA MET A 27 -10.67 1.54 -14.26
C MET A 27 -10.12 2.72 -13.45
N ALA A 28 -8.99 2.52 -12.76
CA ALA A 28 -8.31 3.59 -12.04
C ALA A 28 -7.82 4.71 -12.96
N GLU A 29 -7.28 4.37 -14.13
CA GLU A 29 -6.87 5.36 -15.15
C GLU A 29 -8.06 6.20 -15.63
N ASP A 30 -9.16 5.54 -15.98
CA ASP A 30 -10.38 6.22 -16.45
C ASP A 30 -10.91 7.18 -15.38
N LEU A 31 -10.95 6.75 -14.11
CA LEU A 31 -11.40 7.59 -13.00
C LEU A 31 -10.42 8.74 -12.66
N ILE A 32 -9.11 8.54 -12.83
CA ILE A 32 -8.12 9.61 -12.68
C ILE A 32 -8.37 10.69 -13.74
N LEU A 33 -8.56 10.29 -15.00
CA LEU A 33 -8.86 11.20 -16.11
C LEU A 33 -10.18 11.94 -15.88
N TYR A 34 -11.22 11.23 -15.44
CA TYR A 34 -12.52 11.84 -15.15
C TYR A 34 -12.50 12.83 -13.98
N GLY A 35 -11.51 12.71 -13.09
CA GLY A 35 -11.31 13.58 -11.94
C GLY A 35 -10.42 14.80 -12.19
N THR A 36 -9.82 14.96 -13.38
CA THR A 36 -8.99 16.13 -13.66
C THR A 36 -9.83 17.39 -13.89
N LYS A 37 -9.20 18.56 -13.79
CA LYS A 37 -9.91 19.85 -13.96
C LYS A 37 -10.46 20.02 -15.37
N GLU A 38 -9.81 19.43 -16.37
CA GLU A 38 -10.16 19.51 -17.78
C GLU A 38 -11.47 18.77 -18.08
N PHE A 39 -11.69 17.61 -17.46
CA PHE A 39 -12.91 16.81 -17.65
C PHE A 39 -13.97 17.07 -16.59
N SER A 40 -13.59 17.09 -15.32
CA SER A 40 -14.47 17.34 -14.16
C SER A 40 -15.76 16.51 -14.16
N PHE A 41 -15.72 15.25 -14.62
CA PHE A 41 -16.88 14.35 -14.66
C PHE A 41 -17.15 13.68 -13.31
N VAL A 42 -16.11 13.42 -12.53
CA VAL A 42 -16.20 12.74 -11.24
C VAL A 42 -15.41 13.53 -10.19
N GLN A 43 -15.95 13.63 -8.97
CA GLN A 43 -15.23 14.22 -7.85
C GLN A 43 -15.00 13.17 -6.75
N LEU A 44 -13.75 13.01 -6.35
CA LEU A 44 -13.38 12.06 -5.30
C LEU A 44 -13.78 12.57 -3.91
N SER A 45 -14.18 11.63 -3.06
CA SER A 45 -14.43 11.87 -1.63
C SER A 45 -13.10 12.07 -0.88
N ASP A 46 -13.11 12.92 0.14
CA ASP A 46 -11.93 13.28 0.93
C ASP A 46 -11.30 12.06 1.64
N ALA A 47 -12.06 11.00 1.85
CA ALA A 47 -11.54 9.75 2.41
C ALA A 47 -10.57 9.01 1.46
N TYR A 48 -10.68 9.24 0.15
CA TYR A 48 -9.93 8.53 -0.90
C TYR A 48 -9.05 9.45 -1.74
N SER A 49 -8.99 10.73 -1.40
CA SER A 49 -8.19 11.73 -2.10
C SER A 49 -7.48 12.63 -1.10
N THR A 50 -6.25 12.98 -1.38
CA THR A 50 -5.49 13.88 -0.51
C THR A 50 -5.63 15.31 -1.01
N GLY A 51 -6.14 16.19 -0.15
CA GLY A 51 -6.26 17.62 -0.42
C GLY A 51 -4.98 18.37 -0.05
N SER A 52 -4.68 19.44 -0.77
CA SER A 52 -3.60 20.35 -0.38
C SER A 52 -4.14 21.43 0.57
N SER A 53 -3.44 21.70 1.67
CA SER A 53 -3.85 22.72 2.66
C SER A 53 -3.94 24.14 2.07
N LEU A 54 -3.16 24.42 1.03
CA LEU A 54 -3.17 25.71 0.33
C LEU A 54 -4.25 25.81 -0.77
N MET A 55 -4.69 24.68 -1.30
CA MET A 55 -5.63 24.59 -2.42
C MET A 55 -6.75 23.60 -2.11
N PRO A 56 -7.83 24.04 -1.42
CA PRO A 56 -8.90 23.15 -0.97
C PRO A 56 -9.69 22.52 -2.12
N GLN A 57 -9.66 23.14 -3.31
CA GLN A 57 -10.30 22.60 -4.52
C GLN A 57 -9.46 21.53 -5.23
N LYS A 58 -8.17 21.40 -4.89
CA LYS A 58 -7.27 20.43 -5.51
C LYS A 58 -7.27 19.14 -4.70
N LYS A 59 -7.94 18.11 -5.22
CA LYS A 59 -7.96 16.76 -4.67
C LYS A 59 -7.08 15.83 -5.52
N ASN A 60 -6.10 15.19 -4.90
CA ASN A 60 -5.20 14.24 -5.58
C ASN A 60 -5.78 12.82 -5.50
N PRO A 61 -5.85 12.06 -6.62
CA PRO A 61 -6.44 10.73 -6.68
C PRO A 61 -5.51 9.61 -6.17
N ASP A 62 -4.86 9.80 -5.02
CA ASP A 62 -3.80 8.91 -4.52
C ASP A 62 -4.25 7.45 -4.36
N SER A 63 -5.51 7.21 -3.99
CA SER A 63 -6.08 5.87 -3.89
C SER A 63 -6.09 5.13 -5.23
N LEU A 64 -6.43 5.82 -6.32
CA LEU A 64 -6.47 5.26 -7.67
C LEU A 64 -5.04 5.06 -8.21
N GLU A 65 -4.12 5.97 -7.89
CA GLU A 65 -2.70 5.80 -8.23
C GLU A 65 -2.08 4.57 -7.52
N LEU A 66 -2.47 4.33 -6.27
CA LEU A 66 -2.08 3.12 -5.54
C LEU A 66 -2.65 1.85 -6.17
N ILE A 67 -3.92 1.85 -6.58
CA ILE A 67 -4.52 0.72 -7.31
C ILE A 67 -3.74 0.42 -8.59
N ARG A 68 -3.42 1.46 -9.36
CA ARG A 68 -2.67 1.34 -10.62
C ARG A 68 -1.27 0.77 -10.40
N SER A 69 -0.52 1.25 -9.40
CA SER A 69 0.83 0.76 -9.11
C SER A 69 0.84 -0.68 -8.57
N LYS A 70 -0.20 -1.09 -7.83
CA LYS A 70 -0.32 -2.44 -7.27
C LYS A 70 -0.46 -3.54 -8.33
N ALA A 71 -0.96 -3.21 -9.52
CA ALA A 71 -1.06 -4.19 -10.61
C ALA A 71 0.32 -4.75 -11.00
N GLY A 72 1.33 -3.89 -11.12
CA GLY A 72 2.70 -4.32 -11.41
C GLY A 72 3.29 -5.22 -10.30
N ARG A 73 2.97 -4.92 -9.03
CA ARG A 73 3.44 -5.73 -7.89
C ARG A 73 2.86 -7.14 -7.89
N VAL A 74 1.58 -7.30 -8.23
CA VAL A 74 0.93 -8.62 -8.31
C VAL A 74 1.46 -9.41 -9.49
N PHE A 75 1.61 -8.78 -10.66
CA PHE A 75 2.21 -9.43 -11.83
C PHE A 75 3.65 -9.88 -11.58
N GLY A 76 4.47 -9.06 -10.93
CA GLY A 76 5.85 -9.43 -10.57
C GLY A 76 5.94 -10.67 -9.68
N ARG A 77 4.97 -10.88 -8.78
CA ARG A 77 4.88 -12.11 -7.96
C ARG A 77 4.52 -13.33 -8.80
N CYS A 78 3.60 -13.19 -9.76
CA CYS A 78 3.24 -14.25 -10.69
C CYS A 78 4.46 -14.68 -11.52
N ALA A 79 5.15 -13.71 -12.15
CA ALA A 79 6.34 -13.97 -12.94
C ALA A 79 7.47 -14.62 -12.10
N GLY A 80 7.70 -14.13 -10.89
CA GLY A 80 8.69 -14.70 -9.97
C GLY A 80 8.40 -16.16 -9.59
N LEU A 81 7.13 -16.48 -9.29
CA LEU A 81 6.73 -17.85 -8.97
C LEU A 81 6.93 -18.80 -10.16
N LEU A 82 6.49 -18.38 -11.37
CA LEU A 82 6.67 -19.20 -12.58
C LEU A 82 8.14 -19.49 -12.86
N MET A 83 9.02 -18.51 -12.65
CA MET A 83 10.47 -18.70 -12.80
C MET A 83 11.05 -19.61 -11.71
N THR A 84 10.47 -19.62 -10.50
CA THR A 84 10.88 -20.55 -9.44
C THR A 84 10.47 -21.99 -9.75
N LEU A 85 9.31 -22.19 -10.38
CA LEU A 85 8.80 -23.52 -10.73
C LEU A 85 9.47 -24.12 -11.98
N LYS A 86 9.98 -23.26 -12.87
CA LYS A 86 10.60 -23.67 -14.13
C LYS A 86 11.79 -24.61 -13.88
N GLY A 87 11.68 -25.84 -14.39
CA GLY A 87 12.80 -26.79 -14.47
C GLY A 87 13.17 -27.46 -13.15
N LEU A 88 12.27 -27.43 -12.15
CA LEU A 88 12.49 -28.17 -10.91
C LEU A 88 12.42 -29.69 -11.15
N PRO A 89 13.38 -30.48 -10.66
CA PRO A 89 13.28 -31.93 -10.70
C PRO A 89 12.19 -32.42 -9.74
N SER A 90 11.53 -33.54 -10.06
CA SER A 90 10.58 -34.17 -9.13
C SER A 90 11.29 -34.66 -7.86
N THR A 91 10.73 -34.62 -6.64
CA THR A 91 9.40 -34.20 -6.19
C THR A 91 9.45 -32.92 -5.35
N TYR A 92 9.87 -33.00 -4.07
CA TYR A 92 9.96 -31.83 -3.18
C TYR A 92 11.35 -31.19 -3.21
N ASN A 93 11.40 -29.89 -3.52
CA ASN A 93 12.61 -29.06 -3.47
C ASN A 93 12.43 -27.91 -2.47
N LYS A 94 13.53 -27.45 -1.85
CA LYS A 94 13.50 -26.31 -0.92
C LYS A 94 13.08 -25.01 -1.61
N ASP A 95 13.26 -24.88 -2.91
CA ASP A 95 12.82 -23.75 -3.74
C ASP A 95 11.31 -23.49 -3.64
N LEU A 96 10.52 -24.54 -3.39
CA LEU A 96 9.07 -24.42 -3.16
C LEU A 96 8.71 -23.62 -1.89
N GLN A 97 9.68 -23.31 -1.03
CA GLN A 97 9.49 -22.43 0.11
C GLN A 97 9.42 -20.95 -0.26
N VAL A 98 9.85 -20.54 -1.46
CA VAL A 98 9.64 -19.17 -1.97
C VAL A 98 8.15 -18.84 -2.01
N CYS A 99 7.30 -19.84 -2.26
CA CYS A 99 5.84 -19.71 -2.16
C CYS A 99 5.36 -19.33 -0.74
N ARG A 100 6.18 -19.58 0.30
CA ARG A 100 5.90 -19.20 1.69
C ARG A 100 6.53 -17.87 2.08
N SER A 101 7.61 -17.43 1.43
CA SER A 101 8.44 -16.35 1.94
C SER A 101 8.04 -14.98 1.38
N ALA A 102 7.03 -14.38 2.02
CA ALA A 102 6.87 -12.92 2.04
C ALA A 102 6.85 -12.37 3.48
N ARG A 103 7.54 -13.03 4.43
CA ARG A 103 7.82 -12.45 5.76
C ARG A 103 9.11 -12.99 6.40
N PRO A 104 10.01 -12.14 6.93
CA PRO A 104 11.23 -12.58 7.62
C PRO A 104 11.05 -13.13 9.05
N THR A 105 9.83 -13.19 9.61
CA THR A 105 9.65 -13.63 11.02
C THR A 105 8.38 -14.48 11.19
N ARG A 106 8.54 -15.77 11.52
CA ARG A 106 7.44 -16.65 11.94
C ARG A 106 7.83 -17.44 13.20
N PRO A 107 6.98 -17.49 14.25
CA PRO A 107 7.19 -18.36 15.38
C PRO A 107 7.01 -19.86 15.01
N PRO A 108 7.74 -20.78 15.65
CA PRO A 108 7.64 -22.23 15.41
C PRO A 108 6.30 -22.80 15.91
N GLY A 109 5.75 -23.83 15.25
CA GLY A 109 4.64 -24.66 15.79
C GLY A 109 3.27 -24.61 15.10
N LYS A 110 3.02 -23.75 14.09
CA LYS A 110 1.72 -23.75 13.37
C LYS A 110 1.70 -24.66 12.12
N PRO A 111 0.65 -25.46 11.88
CA PRO A 111 0.53 -26.33 10.71
C PRO A 111 0.59 -25.55 9.39
N CYS A 112 1.15 -26.19 8.36
CA CYS A 112 1.44 -25.62 7.05
C CYS A 112 0.20 -25.67 6.12
N SER A 113 -0.90 -25.05 6.51
CA SER A 113 -1.94 -24.63 5.56
C SER A 113 -1.64 -23.19 5.18
N CYS A 114 -1.32 -22.87 3.91
CA CYS A 114 -0.90 -21.55 3.44
C CYS A 114 -1.74 -20.38 4.03
N PRO A 115 -1.34 -19.74 5.14
CA PRO A 115 -2.15 -18.72 5.80
C PRO A 115 -1.75 -17.30 5.34
N LEU A 116 -0.73 -17.21 4.48
CA LEU A 116 -0.14 -15.94 4.01
C LEU A 116 -0.81 -15.41 2.74
N PHE A 117 -1.56 -16.24 2.03
CA PHE A 117 -2.27 -15.84 0.83
C PHE A 117 -3.31 -14.76 1.09
N SER A 118 -4.16 -14.98 2.10
CA SER A 118 -5.17 -13.99 2.50
C SER A 118 -4.50 -12.74 3.05
N GLY A 119 -3.46 -12.87 3.88
CA GLY A 119 -2.78 -11.74 4.52
C GLY A 119 -1.97 -10.86 3.57
N ASP A 120 -1.33 -11.41 2.54
CA ASP A 120 -0.52 -10.63 1.62
C ASP A 120 -1.32 -10.08 0.44
N VAL A 121 -2.40 -10.73 0.02
CA VAL A 121 -3.36 -10.18 -0.94
C VAL A 121 -4.20 -9.08 -0.28
N SER A 122 -4.68 -9.30 0.95
CA SER A 122 -5.39 -8.26 1.71
C SER A 122 -4.48 -7.06 2.02
N ARG A 123 -3.18 -7.24 2.24
CA ARG A 123 -2.24 -6.10 2.34
C ARG A 123 -1.98 -5.38 1.03
N VAL A 124 -2.06 -6.07 -0.10
CA VAL A 124 -2.11 -5.39 -1.39
C VAL A 124 -3.39 -4.55 -1.47
N TRP A 125 -4.49 -4.89 -0.78
CA TRP A 125 -5.69 -4.05 -0.72
C TRP A 125 -5.87 -3.15 0.50
N ASP A 126 -5.02 -3.27 1.51
CA ASP A 126 -5.06 -2.44 2.70
C ASP A 126 -4.47 -1.06 2.39
N TYR A 127 -5.36 -0.09 2.15
CA TYR A 127 -4.99 1.29 1.93
C TYR A 127 -4.21 1.87 3.12
N GLY A 128 -4.65 1.60 4.35
CA GLY A 128 -3.99 2.10 5.56
C GLY A 128 -2.56 1.58 5.68
N HIS A 129 -2.34 0.29 5.44
CA HIS A 129 -0.99 -0.28 5.45
C HIS A 129 -0.12 0.23 4.30
N SER A 130 -0.69 0.56 3.13
CA SER A 130 0.05 1.13 1.99
C SER A 130 0.46 2.58 2.20
N VAL A 131 -0.36 3.40 2.86
CA VAL A 131 -0.04 4.80 3.15
C VAL A 131 1.04 4.90 4.23
N GLU A 132 0.95 4.07 5.27
CA GLU A 132 1.94 4.04 6.37
C GLU A 132 3.32 3.51 5.97
N GLN A 133 3.48 2.92 4.77
CA GLN A 133 4.79 2.47 4.29
C GLN A 133 5.71 3.63 3.84
N TYR A 134 5.17 4.81 3.58
CA TYR A 134 5.95 5.97 3.13
C TYR A 134 6.36 6.86 4.32
N GLY A 135 7.36 6.39 5.08
CA GLY A 135 8.01 7.15 6.16
C GLY A 135 8.99 8.22 5.66
N ALA A 136 8.59 9.01 4.66
CA ALA A 136 9.40 10.14 4.19
C ALA A 136 9.16 11.36 5.09
N LEU A 137 10.21 12.17 5.30
CA LEU A 137 10.09 13.46 5.98
C LEU A 137 9.14 14.37 5.17
N GLY A 138 8.02 14.78 5.76
CA GLY A 138 6.98 15.52 5.03
C GLY A 138 5.86 14.67 4.43
N GLY A 139 5.91 13.34 4.58
CA GLY A 139 4.91 12.42 4.07
C GLY A 139 3.58 12.45 4.82
N THR A 140 2.56 11.82 4.22
CA THR A 140 1.18 11.73 4.72
C THR A 140 0.95 10.60 5.74
N ALA A 141 1.99 9.81 6.06
CA ALA A 141 1.91 8.78 7.08
C ALA A 141 1.57 9.38 8.45
N ARG A 142 0.72 8.71 9.23
CA ARG A 142 0.26 9.19 10.55
C ARG A 142 1.43 9.51 11.48
N SER A 143 2.47 8.68 11.44
CA SER A 143 3.71 8.89 12.21
C SER A 143 4.44 10.19 11.84
N SER A 144 4.51 10.54 10.55
CA SER A 144 5.10 11.80 10.07
C SER A 144 4.26 13.01 10.48
N VAL A 145 2.94 12.89 10.41
CA VAL A 145 2.00 13.96 10.80
C VAL A 145 2.04 14.20 12.31
N ASP A 146 2.03 13.14 13.14
CA ASP A 146 2.13 13.25 14.60
C ASP A 146 3.46 13.90 15.02
N TRP A 147 4.56 13.58 14.34
CA TRP A 147 5.86 14.21 14.57
C TRP A 147 5.84 15.72 14.24
N GLN A 148 5.26 16.10 13.10
CA GLN A 148 5.12 17.51 12.70
C GLN A 148 4.24 18.31 13.68
N ILE A 149 3.13 17.71 14.14
CA ILE A 149 2.26 18.32 15.17
C ILE A 149 3.06 18.55 16.46
N GLY A 150 3.93 17.61 16.84
CA GLY A 150 4.84 17.75 17.97
C GLY A 150 5.76 18.98 17.83
N GLN A 151 6.38 19.15 16.67
CA GLN A 151 7.27 20.28 16.37
C GLN A 151 6.53 21.63 16.44
N VAL A 152 5.35 21.72 15.83
CA VAL A 152 4.53 22.94 15.83
C VAL A 152 4.09 23.30 17.25
N ARG A 153 3.69 22.31 18.06
CA ARG A 153 3.33 22.53 19.48
C ARG A 153 4.52 23.03 20.30
N ALA A 154 5.73 22.54 20.04
CA ALA A 154 6.93 23.02 20.70
C ALA A 154 7.25 24.48 20.34
N LEU A 155 7.15 24.83 19.07
CA LEU A 155 7.34 26.20 18.57
C LEU A 155 6.31 27.19 19.16
N LEU A 156 5.04 26.80 19.21
CA LEU A 156 3.98 27.64 19.80
C LEU A 156 4.22 27.90 21.29
N ARG A 157 4.65 26.88 22.05
CA ARG A 157 5.01 27.05 23.47
C ARG A 157 6.21 27.98 23.66
N ALA A 158 7.21 27.89 22.77
CA ALA A 158 8.37 28.78 22.80
C ALA A 158 8.00 30.24 22.53
N GLN A 159 7.08 30.51 21.58
CA GLN A 159 6.58 31.86 21.31
C GLN A 159 5.74 32.44 22.46
N GLN A 160 4.90 31.62 23.09
CA GLN A 160 4.12 32.05 24.25
C GLN A 160 5.00 32.42 25.44
N ALA A 161 6.16 31.77 25.60
CA ALA A 161 7.14 32.11 26.63
C ALA A 161 7.91 33.42 26.35
N SER A 162 8.02 33.84 25.09
CA SER A 162 8.75 35.06 24.69
C SER A 162 7.89 36.33 24.59
N THR A 163 6.58 36.24 24.79
CA THR A 163 5.68 37.40 24.66
C THR A 163 5.53 38.10 26.01
N PRO A 164 6.03 39.34 26.20
CA PRO A 164 5.84 40.05 27.47
C PRO A 164 4.37 40.46 27.65
N LEU A 165 3.83 40.24 28.84
CA LEU A 165 2.48 40.68 29.22
C LEU A 165 2.35 42.21 29.00
N PRO A 166 1.28 42.70 28.35
CA PRO A 166 1.04 44.12 28.26
C PRO A 166 0.85 44.71 29.66
N PRO A 167 1.41 45.91 29.96
CA PRO A 167 1.29 46.51 31.28
C PRO A 167 -0.19 46.76 31.58
N ALA A 168 -0.62 46.34 32.77
CA ALA A 168 -1.98 46.55 33.25
C ALA A 168 -2.32 48.05 33.22
N LEU A 169 -3.30 48.42 32.38
CA LEU A 169 -3.93 49.74 32.41
C LEU A 169 -4.54 49.95 33.80
N LYS A 170 -3.99 50.91 34.55
CA LYS A 170 -4.57 51.44 35.78
C LYS A 170 -5.67 52.44 35.45
#